data_AF-A0A8J2BQT8-F1
#
_entry.id   AF-A0A8J2BQT8-F1
#
_cell.length_a   1.000
_cell.length_b   1.000
_cell.length_c   1.000
_cell.angle_alpha   90.00
_cell.angle_beta   90.00
_cell.angle_gamma   90.00
#
_symmetry.space_group_name_H-M   'P 1'
#
loop_
_entity.id
_entity.type
_entity.pdbx_description
1 polymer ?
#
loop_
_entity_poly.entity_id
_entity_poly.type
_entity_poly.pdbx_seq_one_letter_code
_entity_poly.pdbx_strand_id
1 'polypeptide(L)'
;MNGVAEIPEILLADSPPIAQRPGGEEAFLSLLRQIPLSVWQAFLSRKRWAGFKNEPIRDAGYRRLFWLTSRENAWALLFWEATTLSGTTVTYFLPLSLEPQPRITDPLWEGSWAIARLRSATRVFLLSDALGQDRFCQAFLCAWLENTKSSSWDGQSCLLWEKGSSFPPSPKLLPVQRPSWEQSHTSLVFGNEVLLKCYRKIEPGKNPEEEFAHFFHNASPCPHVASWLGSVTCRLEKGGEQGVAIAFEYLPEGKDGWSYTLELLREWVKNPLPEKLDLCRSWAGELGRVLFSVHKALSETTGSEAFDPEPLAPQEIKDWKQNLQKEWEETVQLLRFAETKFTPEEKELLEQFFSIAPRFSQTLLQAIPQDWQCRKCRFHGDLHLGQILVTPRGLRVLDWEGEPDRPIAERRRKGCLVKDVAGLLRSFFYLASFLAYEEQNKVGLSEKMAEIPGEVGEAFLARYWEKASLLPTLPRDTELRNVLLGAFCWQKALYELRYECNHRPSWIRIALQSVLWYLKSPFVSFTNEQ
;
A
#
# COMPACT_ATOMS: atom_id res chain seq x y z
N MET A 1 12.79 -5.59 -25.66
CA MET A 1 11.88 -6.65 -26.11
C MET A 1 12.01 -7.81 -25.14
N ASN A 2 11.17 -7.85 -24.09
CA ASN A 2 11.14 -8.99 -23.18
C ASN A 2 10.37 -10.11 -23.88
N GLY A 3 11.01 -11.26 -24.12
CA GLY A 3 10.34 -12.42 -24.69
C GLY A 3 9.11 -12.76 -23.85
N VAL A 4 7.97 -12.98 -24.52
CA VAL A 4 6.76 -13.47 -23.85
C VAL A 4 7.14 -14.80 -23.21
N ALA A 5 7.06 -14.89 -21.89
CA ALA A 5 7.36 -16.12 -21.17
C ALA A 5 6.47 -17.23 -21.71
N GLU A 6 7.07 -18.33 -22.15
CA GLU A 6 6.35 -19.47 -22.68
C GLU A 6 5.46 -20.07 -21.59
N ILE A 7 4.16 -20.24 -21.86
CA ILE A 7 3.23 -20.81 -20.88
C ILE A 7 3.50 -22.31 -20.78
N PRO A 8 3.74 -22.85 -19.57
CA PRO A 8 3.98 -24.27 -19.37
C PRO A 8 2.82 -25.14 -19.88
N GLU A 9 3.14 -26.22 -20.57
CA GLU A 9 2.18 -27.24 -20.98
C GLU A 9 2.28 -28.48 -20.08
N ILE A 10 1.15 -28.92 -19.55
CA ILE A 10 1.03 -30.04 -18.62
C ILE A 10 0.13 -31.11 -19.25
N LEU A 11 0.66 -32.32 -19.37
CA LEU A 11 -0.10 -33.49 -19.79
C LEU A 11 -0.93 -34.00 -18.62
N LEU A 12 -2.24 -34.05 -18.81
CA LEU A 12 -3.17 -34.63 -17.84
C LEU A 12 -3.34 -36.12 -18.10
N ALA A 13 -3.41 -36.90 -17.02
CA ALA A 13 -3.68 -38.34 -17.10
C ALA A 13 -5.07 -38.64 -17.69
N ASP A 14 -6.06 -37.79 -17.37
CA ASP A 14 -7.44 -37.88 -17.84
C ASP A 14 -7.93 -36.55 -18.41
N SER A 15 -9.01 -36.58 -19.21
CA SER A 15 -9.69 -35.32 -19.59
C SER A 15 -10.29 -34.69 -18.34
N PRO A 16 -10.01 -33.41 -18.05
CA PRO A 16 -10.59 -32.77 -16.88
C PRO A 16 -12.10 -32.85 -17.04
N PRO A 17 -12.84 -33.36 -16.04
CA PRO A 17 -14.28 -33.22 -16.06
C PRO A 17 -14.62 -31.72 -16.20
N ILE A 18 -15.85 -31.38 -16.60
CA ILE A 18 -16.34 -30.01 -16.48
C ILE A 18 -16.42 -29.73 -14.96
N ALA A 19 -15.27 -29.39 -14.38
CA ALA A 19 -14.98 -29.35 -12.95
C ALA A 19 -15.13 -27.94 -12.39
N GLN A 20 -15.23 -26.94 -13.27
CA GLN A 20 -15.62 -25.61 -12.88
C GLN A 20 -17.13 -25.53 -12.70
N ARG A 21 -17.63 -26.07 -11.59
CA ARG A 21 -19.02 -25.90 -11.14
C ARG A 21 -19.16 -26.35 -9.68
N PRO A 22 -20.16 -25.82 -8.96
CA PRO A 22 -20.56 -26.38 -7.67
C PRO A 22 -20.76 -27.90 -7.72
N GLY A 23 -20.25 -28.61 -6.72
CA GLY A 23 -20.24 -30.09 -6.65
C GLY A 23 -19.07 -30.76 -7.40
N GLY A 24 -18.19 -29.99 -8.04
CA GLY A 24 -16.98 -30.47 -8.73
C GLY A 24 -15.66 -30.23 -7.97
N GLU A 25 -15.72 -29.88 -6.69
CA GLU A 25 -14.59 -29.32 -5.94
C GLU A 25 -13.43 -30.29 -5.78
N GLU A 26 -13.69 -31.54 -5.38
CA GLU A 26 -12.64 -32.55 -5.23
C GLU A 26 -11.91 -32.82 -6.55
N ALA A 27 -12.66 -32.89 -7.66
CA ALA A 27 -12.10 -33.09 -8.99
C ALA A 27 -11.26 -31.89 -9.42
N PHE A 28 -11.73 -30.66 -9.17
CA PHE A 28 -10.99 -29.44 -9.48
C PHE A 28 -9.71 -29.32 -8.63
N LEU A 29 -9.77 -29.61 -7.33
CA LEU A 29 -8.59 -29.62 -6.46
C LEU A 29 -7.60 -30.73 -6.84
N SER A 30 -8.09 -31.91 -7.23
CA SER A 30 -7.25 -33.00 -7.76
C SER A 30 -6.52 -32.57 -9.04
N LEU A 31 -7.20 -31.85 -9.94
CA LEU A 31 -6.59 -31.25 -11.12
C LEU A 31 -5.48 -30.26 -10.75
N LEU A 32 -5.74 -29.34 -9.82
CA LEU A 32 -4.73 -28.35 -9.42
C LEU A 32 -3.51 -29.00 -8.76
N ARG A 33 -3.69 -30.08 -7.98
CA ARG A 33 -2.59 -30.86 -7.38
C ARG A 33 -1.67 -31.53 -8.42
N GLN A 34 -2.13 -31.75 -9.64
CA GLN A 34 -1.28 -32.26 -10.73
C GLN A 34 -0.35 -31.19 -11.31
N ILE A 35 -0.58 -29.90 -11.00
CA ILE A 35 0.24 -28.79 -11.51
C ILE A 35 1.51 -28.68 -10.67
N PRO A 36 2.71 -28.81 -11.27
CA PRO A 36 3.96 -28.71 -10.53
C PRO A 36 4.12 -27.34 -9.84
N LEU A 37 4.72 -27.33 -8.65
CA LEU A 37 5.01 -26.09 -7.91
C LEU A 37 5.86 -25.11 -8.71
N SER A 38 6.74 -25.60 -9.60
CA SER A 38 7.53 -24.76 -10.51
C SER A 38 6.69 -23.94 -11.49
N VAL A 39 5.50 -24.41 -11.87
CA VAL A 39 4.55 -23.68 -12.72
C VAL A 39 3.92 -22.53 -11.94
N TRP A 40 3.50 -22.79 -10.69
CA TRP A 40 3.00 -21.76 -9.79
C TRP A 40 4.08 -20.72 -9.48
N GLN A 41 5.31 -21.15 -9.23
CA GLN A 41 6.47 -20.27 -9.06
C GLN A 41 6.65 -19.37 -10.30
N ALA A 42 6.67 -19.95 -11.50
CA ALA A 42 6.84 -19.20 -12.75
C ALA A 42 5.71 -18.20 -12.99
N PHE A 43 4.47 -18.52 -12.60
CA PHE A 43 3.36 -17.57 -12.61
C PHE A 43 3.60 -16.42 -11.62
N LEU A 44 3.89 -16.71 -10.35
CA LEU A 44 4.12 -15.70 -9.32
C LEU A 44 5.31 -14.79 -9.62
N SER A 45 6.43 -15.32 -10.14
CA SER A 45 7.61 -14.51 -10.47
C SER A 45 7.32 -13.42 -11.53
N ARG A 46 6.28 -13.61 -12.37
CA ARG A 46 5.82 -12.61 -13.34
C ARG A 46 4.92 -11.54 -12.73
N LYS A 47 4.40 -11.73 -11.52
CA LYS A 47 3.42 -10.84 -10.89
C LYS A 47 4.07 -9.82 -9.98
N ARG A 48 3.69 -8.54 -10.08
CA ARG A 48 4.23 -7.49 -9.20
C ARG A 48 3.89 -7.69 -7.74
N TRP A 49 2.67 -8.15 -7.46
CA TRP A 49 2.14 -8.38 -6.11
C TRP A 49 2.71 -9.62 -5.40
N ALA A 50 3.48 -10.49 -6.06
CA ALA A 50 4.02 -11.71 -5.44
C ALA A 50 5.15 -11.39 -4.44
N GLY A 51 5.09 -11.99 -3.23
CA GLY A 51 5.98 -11.64 -2.12
C GLY A 51 7.41 -12.19 -2.18
N PHE A 52 7.62 -13.39 -2.73
CA PHE A 52 8.92 -14.07 -2.68
C PHE A 52 9.38 -14.55 -4.06
N LYS A 53 9.49 -13.61 -5.01
CA LYS A 53 9.80 -13.91 -6.43
C LYS A 53 11.07 -14.74 -6.64
N ASN A 54 12.02 -14.60 -5.72
CA ASN A 54 13.35 -15.18 -5.78
C ASN A 54 13.53 -16.38 -4.83
N GLU A 55 12.47 -16.79 -4.14
CA GLU A 55 12.53 -17.92 -3.22
C GLU A 55 11.67 -19.09 -3.74
N PRO A 56 12.25 -20.30 -3.89
CA PRO A 56 11.48 -21.45 -4.33
C PRO A 56 10.38 -21.85 -3.34
N ILE A 57 9.20 -22.17 -3.87
CA ILE A 57 8.11 -22.80 -3.12
C ILE A 57 8.49 -24.25 -2.80
N ARG A 58 8.46 -24.57 -1.51
CA ARG A 58 8.67 -25.92 -0.96
C ARG A 58 7.39 -26.74 -0.97
N ASP A 59 6.28 -26.11 -0.60
CA ASP A 59 5.00 -26.76 -0.39
C ASP A 59 3.83 -25.80 -0.71
N ALA A 60 2.68 -26.35 -1.06
CA ALA A 60 1.48 -25.56 -1.32
C ALA A 60 0.19 -26.26 -0.86
N GLY A 61 -0.72 -25.46 -0.30
CA GLY A 61 -2.00 -25.91 0.24
C GLY A 61 -3.20 -25.24 -0.44
N TYR A 62 -4.26 -25.99 -0.67
CA TYR A 62 -5.53 -25.46 -1.16
C TYR A 62 -6.46 -25.24 0.03
N ARG A 63 -6.38 -24.05 0.64
CA ARG A 63 -7.01 -23.77 1.93
C ARG A 63 -8.52 -23.69 1.82
N ARG A 64 -9.03 -22.93 0.85
CA ARG A 64 -10.47 -22.71 0.65
C ARG A 64 -10.77 -22.55 -0.82
N LEU A 65 -11.92 -23.04 -1.23
CA LEU A 65 -12.45 -22.92 -2.58
C LEU A 65 -13.92 -22.50 -2.50
N PHE A 66 -14.26 -21.43 -3.22
CA PHE A 66 -15.64 -21.00 -3.45
C PHE A 66 -15.92 -20.98 -4.95
N TRP A 67 -17.20 -20.93 -5.32
CA TRP A 67 -17.61 -20.73 -6.71
C TRP A 67 -18.30 -19.40 -6.88
N LEU A 68 -17.88 -18.66 -7.91
CA LEU A 68 -18.68 -17.62 -8.52
C LEU A 68 -19.29 -18.19 -9.80
N THR A 69 -20.61 -18.06 -9.97
CA THR A 69 -21.30 -18.60 -11.15
C THR A 69 -22.06 -17.50 -11.88
N SER A 70 -22.17 -17.67 -13.19
CA SER A 70 -23.06 -16.93 -14.07
C SER A 70 -23.87 -17.95 -14.88
N ARG A 71 -24.79 -17.50 -15.76
CA ARG A 71 -25.63 -18.41 -16.56
C ARG A 71 -24.83 -19.44 -17.36
N GLU A 72 -23.65 -19.08 -17.84
CA GLU A 72 -22.85 -19.91 -18.78
C GLU A 72 -21.45 -20.25 -18.27
N ASN A 73 -21.01 -19.65 -17.16
CA ASN A 73 -19.63 -19.78 -16.68
C ASN A 73 -19.61 -19.99 -15.17
N ALA A 74 -18.56 -20.64 -14.69
CA ALA A 74 -18.24 -20.72 -13.27
C ALA A 74 -16.74 -20.52 -13.09
N TRP A 75 -16.38 -19.83 -12.01
CA TRP A 75 -15.01 -19.52 -11.66
C TRP A 75 -14.73 -19.95 -10.23
N ALA A 76 -13.55 -20.53 -10.03
CA ALA A 76 -13.09 -20.94 -8.72
C ALA A 76 -12.47 -19.73 -8.01
N LEU A 77 -12.95 -19.36 -6.83
CA LEU A 77 -12.30 -18.37 -5.98
C LEU A 77 -11.42 -19.12 -4.97
N LEU A 78 -10.14 -19.25 -5.30
CA LEU A 78 -9.21 -20.09 -4.55
C LEU A 78 -8.39 -19.26 -3.54
N PHE A 79 -8.34 -19.74 -2.29
CA PHE A 79 -7.34 -19.33 -1.31
C PHE A 79 -6.23 -20.38 -1.32
N TRP A 80 -5.12 -20.02 -1.94
CA TRP A 80 -3.99 -20.91 -2.18
C TRP A 80 -2.82 -20.49 -1.29
N GLU A 81 -2.36 -21.39 -0.45
CA GLU A 81 -1.22 -21.17 0.43
C GLU A 81 0.06 -21.69 -0.23
N ALA A 82 1.13 -20.90 -0.16
CA ALA A 82 2.45 -21.29 -0.60
C ALA A 82 3.46 -21.07 0.52
N THR A 83 4.30 -22.08 0.74
CA THR A 83 5.35 -22.06 1.76
C THR A 83 6.70 -22.15 1.07
N THR A 84 7.57 -21.18 1.33
CA THR A 84 8.91 -21.12 0.76
C THR A 84 9.90 -22.01 1.52
N LEU A 85 11.11 -22.21 0.98
CA LEU A 85 12.15 -23.02 1.62
C LEU A 85 12.60 -22.48 2.99
N SER A 86 12.61 -21.16 3.19
CA SER A 86 12.87 -20.50 4.48
C SER A 86 11.76 -20.72 5.51
N GLY A 87 10.63 -21.31 5.10
CA GLY A 87 9.46 -21.52 5.94
C GLY A 87 8.45 -20.38 5.91
N THR A 88 8.67 -19.35 5.09
CA THR A 88 7.71 -18.24 4.97
C THR A 88 6.45 -18.71 4.25
N THR A 89 5.29 -18.50 4.88
CA THR A 89 3.99 -18.98 4.39
C THR A 89 3.11 -17.80 4.02
N VAL A 90 2.55 -17.79 2.80
CA VAL A 90 1.60 -16.76 2.33
C VAL A 90 0.37 -17.40 1.73
N THR A 91 -0.81 -16.91 2.13
CA THR A 91 -2.08 -17.23 1.46
C THR A 91 -2.35 -16.21 0.37
N TYR A 92 -2.56 -16.69 -0.86
CA TYR A 92 -2.95 -15.91 -2.01
C TYR A 92 -4.43 -16.10 -2.36
N PHE A 93 -5.11 -15.03 -2.75
CA PHE A 93 -6.42 -15.11 -3.39
C PHE A 93 -6.28 -15.12 -4.91
N LEU A 94 -6.67 -16.23 -5.52
CA LEU A 94 -6.56 -16.50 -6.94
C LEU A 94 -7.93 -16.91 -7.49
N PRO A 95 -8.68 -15.99 -8.12
CA PRO A 95 -9.77 -16.37 -8.99
C PRO A 95 -9.22 -17.16 -10.18
N LEU A 96 -9.73 -18.36 -10.43
CA LEU A 96 -9.24 -19.26 -11.48
C LEU A 96 -10.33 -19.54 -12.52
N SER A 97 -9.93 -19.45 -13.79
CA SER A 97 -10.72 -19.90 -14.94
C SER A 97 -10.02 -21.06 -15.64
N LEU A 98 -10.79 -22.06 -16.07
CA LEU A 98 -10.35 -23.23 -16.81
C LEU A 98 -11.25 -23.38 -18.03
N GLU A 99 -10.73 -22.99 -19.18
CA GLU A 99 -11.52 -22.93 -20.41
C GLU A 99 -10.86 -23.72 -21.52
N PRO A 100 -11.64 -24.27 -22.47
CA PRO A 100 -11.07 -24.80 -23.70
C PRO A 100 -10.18 -23.73 -24.35
N GLN A 101 -8.95 -24.09 -24.71
CA GLN A 101 -8.01 -23.12 -25.27
C GLN A 101 -8.56 -22.55 -26.59
N PRO A 102 -8.67 -21.22 -26.75
CA PRO A 102 -9.10 -20.64 -28.01
C PRO A 102 -8.02 -20.82 -29.08
N ARG A 103 -8.43 -20.83 -30.36
CA ARG A 103 -7.52 -21.02 -31.51
C ARG A 103 -6.50 -19.91 -31.69
N ILE A 104 -6.81 -18.70 -31.21
CA ILE A 104 -5.95 -17.52 -31.24
C ILE A 104 -5.92 -16.97 -29.83
N THR A 105 -4.73 -16.74 -29.30
CA THR A 105 -4.51 -16.15 -27.99
C THR A 105 -3.63 -14.92 -28.11
N ASP A 106 -3.93 -13.88 -27.33
CA ASP A 106 -3.09 -12.70 -27.22
C ASP A 106 -1.87 -13.03 -26.34
N PRO A 107 -0.63 -12.99 -26.88
CA PRO A 107 0.58 -13.31 -26.13
C PRO A 107 0.82 -12.40 -24.92
N LEU A 108 0.37 -11.13 -24.97
CA LEU A 108 0.53 -10.19 -23.85
C LEU A 108 -0.42 -10.53 -22.70
N TRP A 109 -1.67 -10.86 -23.05
CA TRP A 109 -2.64 -11.37 -22.09
C TRP A 109 -2.15 -12.67 -21.47
N GLU A 110 -1.69 -13.60 -22.30
CA GLU A 110 -1.15 -14.89 -21.88
C GLU A 110 0.05 -14.77 -20.94
N GLY A 111 1.01 -13.92 -21.30
CA GLY A 111 2.19 -13.64 -20.48
C GLY A 111 1.82 -13.08 -19.10
N SER A 112 0.66 -12.43 -18.99
CA SER A 112 0.17 -11.81 -17.76
C SER A 112 -0.75 -12.72 -16.95
N TRP A 113 -1.71 -13.42 -17.55
CA TRP A 113 -2.83 -14.06 -16.84
C TRP A 113 -2.83 -15.58 -16.91
N ALA A 114 -2.14 -16.19 -17.87
CA ALA A 114 -2.12 -17.64 -18.00
C ALA A 114 -1.16 -18.28 -16.99
N ILE A 115 -1.64 -19.35 -16.35
CA ILE A 115 -0.88 -20.16 -15.41
C ILE A 115 -0.29 -21.36 -16.16
N ALA A 116 -1.13 -22.13 -16.85
CA ALA A 116 -0.70 -23.35 -17.56
C ALA A 116 -1.67 -23.73 -18.69
N ARG A 117 -1.16 -24.43 -19.70
CA ARG A 117 -1.96 -25.20 -20.65
C ARG A 117 -2.08 -26.63 -20.16
N LEU A 118 -3.29 -27.12 -19.99
CA LEU A 118 -3.58 -28.46 -19.52
C LEU A 118 -4.10 -29.29 -20.71
N ARG A 119 -3.27 -30.21 -21.19
CA ARG A 119 -3.58 -31.04 -22.36
C ARG A 119 -4.08 -32.40 -21.91
N SER A 120 -5.28 -32.76 -22.32
CA SER A 120 -5.77 -34.14 -22.28
C SER A 120 -5.61 -34.81 -23.65
N ALA A 121 -5.93 -36.11 -23.72
CA ALA A 121 -5.90 -36.87 -24.97
C ALA A 121 -6.77 -36.25 -26.10
N THR A 122 -7.81 -35.49 -25.77
CA THR A 122 -8.79 -34.99 -26.75
C THR A 122 -8.92 -33.46 -26.80
N ARG A 123 -8.46 -32.74 -25.78
CA ARG A 123 -8.68 -31.29 -25.64
C ARG A 123 -7.50 -30.62 -24.94
N VAL A 124 -7.33 -29.33 -25.19
CA VAL A 124 -6.43 -28.47 -24.42
C VAL A 124 -7.26 -27.42 -23.70
N PHE A 125 -6.95 -27.24 -22.43
CA PHE A 125 -7.56 -26.24 -21.57
C PHE A 125 -6.51 -25.21 -21.16
N LEU A 126 -6.93 -23.98 -20.95
CA LEU A 126 -6.11 -22.91 -20.42
C LEU A 126 -6.54 -22.63 -18.97
N LEU A 127 -5.63 -22.88 -18.02
CA LEU A 127 -5.78 -22.42 -16.65
C LEU A 127 -5.23 -21.00 -16.55
N SER A 128 -6.05 -20.07 -16.06
CA SER A 128 -5.69 -18.66 -15.97
C SER A 128 -6.26 -18.01 -14.72
N ASP A 129 -5.66 -16.89 -14.32
CA ASP A 129 -6.20 -15.97 -13.34
C ASP A 129 -7.41 -15.23 -13.94
N ALA A 130 -8.59 -15.50 -13.38
CA ALA A 130 -9.87 -15.06 -13.93
C ALA A 130 -10.01 -13.53 -13.93
N LEU A 131 -9.22 -12.80 -13.15
CA LEU A 131 -9.18 -11.33 -13.20
C LEU A 131 -8.71 -10.79 -14.56
N GLY A 132 -8.09 -11.62 -15.40
CA GLY A 132 -7.81 -11.32 -16.80
C GLY A 132 -9.04 -11.33 -17.72
N GLN A 133 -10.19 -11.83 -17.26
CA GLN A 133 -11.38 -12.02 -18.09
C GLN A 133 -12.48 -11.01 -17.78
N ASP A 134 -12.95 -10.29 -18.79
CA ASP A 134 -14.02 -9.30 -18.62
C ASP A 134 -15.30 -9.94 -18.06
N ARG A 135 -15.67 -11.14 -18.53
CA ARG A 135 -16.84 -11.88 -18.03
C ARG A 135 -16.76 -12.19 -16.54
N PHE A 136 -15.58 -12.55 -16.02
CA PHE A 136 -15.38 -12.77 -14.61
C PHE A 136 -15.48 -11.46 -13.84
N CYS A 137 -14.78 -10.42 -14.28
CA CYS A 137 -14.81 -9.10 -13.64
C CYS A 137 -16.23 -8.55 -13.51
N GLN A 138 -17.03 -8.68 -14.58
CA GLN A 138 -18.44 -8.32 -14.58
C GLN A 138 -19.26 -9.15 -13.59
N ALA A 139 -19.11 -10.48 -13.62
CA ALA A 139 -19.81 -11.36 -12.69
C ALA A 139 -19.44 -11.07 -11.23
N PHE A 140 -18.17 -10.80 -10.97
CA PHE A 140 -17.66 -10.49 -9.63
C PHE A 140 -18.23 -9.17 -9.11
N LEU A 141 -18.29 -8.12 -9.94
CA LEU A 141 -18.94 -6.86 -9.57
C LEU A 141 -20.46 -7.03 -9.36
N CYS A 142 -21.12 -7.86 -10.17
CA CYS A 142 -22.56 -8.12 -10.05
C CYS A 142 -22.94 -8.91 -8.79
N ALA A 143 -22.02 -9.70 -8.23
CA ALA A 143 -22.28 -10.50 -7.02
C ALA A 143 -22.68 -9.62 -5.82
N TRP A 144 -22.19 -8.38 -5.73
CA TRP A 144 -22.65 -7.40 -4.72
C TRP A 144 -24.13 -7.03 -4.86
N LEU A 145 -24.66 -6.99 -6.08
CA LEU A 145 -26.06 -6.64 -6.32
C LEU A 145 -27.01 -7.80 -6.06
N GLU A 146 -26.54 -9.02 -6.25
CA GLU A 146 -27.37 -10.23 -6.20
C GLU A 146 -27.45 -10.81 -4.78
N ASN A 147 -26.92 -10.11 -3.76
CA ASN A 147 -26.79 -10.58 -2.37
C ASN A 147 -26.24 -12.01 -2.30
N THR A 148 -25.21 -12.28 -3.11
CA THR A 148 -24.67 -13.63 -3.31
C THR A 148 -24.25 -14.24 -1.97
N LYS A 149 -24.71 -15.47 -1.70
CA LYS A 149 -24.21 -16.28 -0.60
C LYS A 149 -23.14 -17.22 -1.15
N SER A 150 -21.93 -17.14 -0.62
CA SER A 150 -20.83 -18.02 -1.01
C SER A 150 -20.28 -18.72 0.22
N SER A 151 -20.52 -20.02 0.34
CA SER A 151 -19.87 -20.87 1.34
C SER A 151 -18.69 -21.60 0.70
N SER A 152 -17.65 -21.86 1.48
CA SER A 152 -16.54 -22.70 1.05
C SER A 152 -17.01 -24.14 0.88
N TRP A 153 -16.32 -24.92 0.06
CA TRP A 153 -16.70 -26.32 -0.19
C TRP A 153 -16.72 -27.19 1.07
N ASP A 154 -15.84 -26.90 2.03
CA ASP A 154 -15.73 -27.60 3.30
C ASP A 154 -16.74 -27.09 4.36
N GLY A 155 -17.51 -26.04 4.04
CA GLY A 155 -18.47 -25.42 4.93
C GLY A 155 -17.86 -24.59 6.07
N GLN A 156 -16.53 -24.49 6.16
CA GLN A 156 -15.84 -23.85 7.30
C GLN A 156 -15.64 -22.34 7.12
N SER A 157 -16.09 -21.77 6.01
CA SER A 157 -15.94 -20.35 5.70
C SER A 157 -17.05 -19.83 4.78
N CYS A 158 -17.27 -18.52 4.80
CA CYS A 158 -18.17 -17.85 3.86
C CYS A 158 -17.56 -16.54 3.37
N LEU A 159 -17.92 -16.12 2.16
CA LEU A 159 -17.68 -14.77 1.67
C LEU A 159 -18.90 -13.90 1.98
N LEU A 160 -18.65 -12.80 2.67
CA LEU A 160 -19.63 -11.77 2.99
C LEU A 160 -19.46 -10.64 2.00
N TRP A 161 -20.52 -10.36 1.26
CA TRP A 161 -20.57 -9.31 0.25
C TRP A 161 -21.33 -8.13 0.85
N GLU A 162 -20.62 -7.07 1.20
CA GLU A 162 -21.21 -5.87 1.79
C GLU A 162 -21.29 -4.76 0.75
N LYS A 163 -22.45 -4.14 0.62
CA LYS A 163 -22.71 -3.10 -0.37
C LYS A 163 -23.10 -1.81 0.34
N GLY A 164 -22.35 -0.74 0.08
CA GLY A 164 -22.67 0.61 0.51
C GLY A 164 -23.89 1.20 -0.18
N SER A 165 -24.39 2.30 0.38
CA SER A 165 -25.56 3.01 -0.13
C SER A 165 -25.32 3.63 -1.51
N SER A 166 -24.07 3.97 -1.83
CA SER A 166 -23.66 4.64 -3.07
C SER A 166 -23.24 3.70 -4.20
N PHE A 167 -23.37 2.38 -4.01
CA PHE A 167 -22.99 1.40 -5.03
C PHE A 167 -23.86 1.53 -6.30
N PRO A 168 -23.27 1.49 -7.51
CA PRO A 168 -24.01 1.77 -8.75
C PRO A 168 -25.10 0.73 -9.04
N PRO A 169 -26.29 1.15 -9.50
CA PRO A 169 -27.45 0.27 -9.66
C PRO A 169 -27.36 -0.67 -10.87
N SER A 170 -26.46 -0.42 -11.83
CA SER A 170 -26.37 -1.20 -13.08
C SER A 170 -24.92 -1.35 -13.59
N PRO A 171 -24.09 -2.19 -12.94
CA PRO A 171 -22.68 -2.39 -13.31
C PRO A 171 -22.50 -3.18 -14.61
N LYS A 172 -23.52 -3.91 -15.07
CA LYS A 172 -23.47 -4.94 -16.15
C LYS A 172 -23.03 -4.42 -17.53
N LEU A 173 -22.86 -3.11 -17.72
CA LEU A 173 -22.53 -2.48 -19.01
C LEU A 173 -21.25 -1.63 -18.96
N LEU A 174 -20.57 -1.57 -17.82
CA LEU A 174 -19.39 -0.71 -17.68
C LEU A 174 -18.16 -1.37 -18.32
N PRO A 175 -17.41 -0.72 -19.22
CA PRO A 175 -16.19 -1.30 -19.76
C PRO A 175 -15.18 -1.57 -18.64
N VAL A 176 -14.54 -2.75 -18.66
CA VAL A 176 -13.56 -3.14 -17.64
C VAL A 176 -12.17 -2.70 -18.10
N GLN A 177 -11.48 -1.95 -17.26
CA GLN A 177 -10.08 -1.56 -17.46
C GLN A 177 -9.21 -2.17 -16.37
N ARG A 178 -7.99 -2.57 -16.76
CA ARG A 178 -6.97 -3.14 -15.87
C ARG A 178 -5.77 -2.20 -15.86
N PRO A 179 -5.79 -1.16 -15.02
CA PRO A 179 -4.68 -0.22 -15.00
C PRO A 179 -3.37 -0.90 -14.58
N SER A 180 -2.25 -0.41 -15.11
CA SER A 180 -0.92 -0.99 -14.88
C SER A 180 -0.31 -0.68 -13.51
N TRP A 181 -1.00 0.10 -12.66
CA TRP A 181 -0.61 0.37 -11.29
C TRP A 181 -0.92 -0.83 -10.38
N GLU A 182 -0.16 -1.92 -10.52
CA GLU A 182 -0.23 -3.07 -9.62
C GLU A 182 0.69 -2.89 -8.41
N GLN A 183 0.14 -2.98 -7.19
CA GLN A 183 0.85 -3.00 -5.92
C GLN A 183 0.71 -4.40 -5.26
N SER A 184 0.23 -4.49 -4.01
CA SER A 184 -0.12 -5.73 -3.29
C SER A 184 -1.45 -6.37 -3.78
N HIS A 185 -2.18 -5.63 -4.61
CA HIS A 185 -3.49 -5.99 -5.14
C HIS A 185 -3.55 -5.91 -6.67
N THR A 186 -4.61 -6.47 -7.26
CA THR A 186 -5.00 -6.20 -8.65
C THR A 186 -6.16 -5.23 -8.64
N SER A 187 -6.03 -4.11 -9.37
CA SER A 187 -7.08 -3.10 -9.51
C SER A 187 -7.86 -3.29 -10.80
N LEU A 188 -9.17 -3.07 -10.74
CA LEU A 188 -10.09 -3.03 -11.86
C LEU A 188 -10.86 -1.72 -11.83
N VAL A 189 -11.01 -1.08 -12.98
CA VAL A 189 -11.86 0.10 -13.14
C VAL A 189 -13.04 -0.29 -14.01
N PHE A 190 -14.25 0.03 -13.57
CA PHE A 190 -15.47 -0.20 -14.33
C PHE A 190 -16.06 1.14 -14.75
N GLY A 191 -15.97 1.44 -16.05
CA GLY A 191 -16.38 2.72 -16.62
C GLY A 191 -15.65 3.88 -15.94
N ASN A 192 -16.42 4.88 -15.50
CA ASN A 192 -15.89 6.02 -14.74
C ASN A 192 -16.43 6.05 -13.30
N GLU A 193 -16.89 4.91 -12.79
CA GLU A 193 -17.71 4.87 -11.56
C GLU A 193 -17.07 4.07 -10.43
N VAL A 194 -16.44 2.93 -10.73
CA VAL A 194 -15.97 1.99 -9.69
C VAL A 194 -14.50 1.66 -9.86
N LEU A 195 -13.74 1.84 -8.78
CA LEU A 195 -12.43 1.26 -8.58
C LEU A 195 -12.56 0.06 -7.65
N LEU A 196 -12.34 -1.14 -8.16
CA LEU A 196 -12.32 -2.37 -7.37
C LEU A 196 -10.85 -2.80 -7.16
N LYS A 197 -10.45 -2.97 -5.91
CA LYS A 197 -9.18 -3.59 -5.53
C LYS A 197 -9.46 -5.02 -5.09
N CYS A 198 -8.78 -5.98 -5.69
CA CYS A 198 -8.77 -7.38 -5.26
C CYS A 198 -7.43 -7.67 -4.57
N TYR A 199 -7.45 -7.89 -3.26
CA TYR A 199 -6.25 -8.21 -2.49
C TYR A 199 -5.69 -9.55 -2.95
N ARG A 200 -4.38 -9.60 -3.23
CA ARG A 200 -3.74 -10.84 -3.70
C ARG A 200 -3.14 -11.63 -2.57
N LYS A 201 -2.49 -10.97 -1.62
CA LYS A 201 -2.05 -11.58 -0.37
C LYS A 201 -3.15 -11.42 0.66
N ILE A 202 -3.57 -12.53 1.25
CA ILE A 202 -4.62 -12.57 2.27
C ILE A 202 -3.97 -12.77 3.63
N GLU A 203 -4.10 -11.76 4.47
CA GLU A 203 -3.63 -11.79 5.85
C GLU A 203 -4.76 -12.13 6.81
N PRO A 204 -4.48 -12.79 7.94
CA PRO A 204 -5.46 -13.00 8.99
C PRO A 204 -5.76 -11.69 9.73
N GLY A 205 -7.05 -11.39 9.91
CA GLY A 205 -7.52 -10.20 10.62
C GLY A 205 -8.29 -9.25 9.73
N LYS A 206 -9.08 -8.38 10.37
CA LYS A 206 -9.87 -7.37 9.67
C LYS A 206 -8.96 -6.41 8.91
N ASN A 207 -9.24 -6.20 7.64
CA ASN A 207 -8.38 -5.38 6.78
C ASN A 207 -8.47 -3.89 7.21
N PRO A 208 -7.34 -3.19 7.40
CA PRO A 208 -7.35 -1.79 7.82
C PRO A 208 -8.06 -0.86 6.84
N GLU A 209 -7.85 -1.01 5.52
CA GLU A 209 -8.47 -0.16 4.50
C GLU A 209 -10.01 -0.31 4.53
N GLU A 210 -10.52 -1.53 4.74
CA GLU A 210 -11.95 -1.77 4.96
C GLU A 210 -12.47 -1.13 6.25
N GLU A 211 -11.73 -1.22 7.37
CA GLU A 211 -12.12 -0.55 8.61
C GLU A 211 -12.23 0.97 8.46
N PHE A 212 -11.23 1.60 7.83
CA PHE A 212 -11.24 3.04 7.57
C PHE A 212 -12.36 3.43 6.62
N ALA A 213 -12.56 2.66 5.54
CA ALA A 213 -13.65 2.87 4.60
C ALA A 213 -15.02 2.85 5.28
N HIS A 214 -15.29 1.86 6.14
CA HIS A 214 -16.54 1.78 6.90
C HIS A 214 -16.67 2.91 7.93
N PHE A 215 -15.59 3.29 8.60
CA PHE A 215 -15.58 4.39 9.57
C PHE A 215 -15.93 5.73 8.91
N PHE A 216 -15.24 6.08 7.82
CA PHE A 216 -15.52 7.30 7.07
C PHE A 216 -16.88 7.25 6.37
N HIS A 217 -17.40 6.08 6.01
CA HIS A 217 -18.74 6.00 5.42
C HIS A 217 -19.85 6.23 6.46
N ASN A 218 -19.75 5.62 7.65
CA ASN A 218 -20.87 5.51 8.59
C ASN A 218 -20.76 6.43 9.82
N ALA A 219 -19.56 6.63 10.34
CA ALA A 219 -19.35 7.22 11.67
C ALA A 219 -18.83 8.66 11.61
N SER A 220 -17.87 8.96 10.74
CA SER A 220 -17.35 10.32 10.55
C SER A 220 -17.03 10.59 9.07
N PRO A 221 -18.04 11.01 8.27
CA PRO A 221 -17.85 11.36 6.86
C PRO A 221 -16.78 12.41 6.60
N CYS A 222 -15.84 12.09 5.70
CA CYS A 222 -14.77 12.99 5.28
C CYS A 222 -14.75 13.13 3.75
N PRO A 223 -14.94 14.34 3.18
CA PRO A 223 -14.95 14.55 1.73
C PRO A 223 -13.58 14.33 1.07
N HIS A 224 -12.52 14.19 1.87
CA HIS A 224 -11.16 13.94 1.41
C HIS A 224 -10.79 12.45 1.43
N VAL A 225 -11.75 11.55 1.62
CA VAL A 225 -11.56 10.10 1.47
C VAL A 225 -12.47 9.62 0.36
N ALA A 226 -12.00 8.69 -0.48
CA ALA A 226 -12.80 8.15 -1.57
C ALA A 226 -14.03 7.43 -1.01
N SER A 227 -15.19 7.65 -1.63
CA SER A 227 -16.44 7.04 -1.20
C SER A 227 -16.35 5.52 -1.31
N TRP A 228 -16.54 4.83 -0.19
CA TRP A 228 -16.65 3.38 -0.16
C TRP A 228 -17.95 2.93 -0.84
N LEU A 229 -17.84 1.92 -1.71
CA LEU A 229 -18.96 1.33 -2.43
C LEU A 229 -19.30 -0.07 -1.92
N GLY A 230 -18.32 -0.88 -1.52
CA GLY A 230 -18.56 -2.23 -1.04
C GLY A 230 -17.29 -2.99 -0.69
N SER A 231 -17.40 -4.10 0.04
CA SER A 231 -16.29 -5.02 0.34
C SER A 231 -16.70 -6.48 0.21
N VAL A 232 -15.71 -7.36 0.02
CA VAL A 232 -15.84 -8.81 0.22
C VAL A 232 -14.91 -9.22 1.32
N THR A 233 -15.46 -9.91 2.32
CA THR A 233 -14.70 -10.40 3.46
C THR A 233 -14.94 -11.89 3.66
N CYS A 234 -13.86 -12.66 3.78
CA CYS A 234 -13.91 -14.07 4.12
C CYS A 234 -14.03 -14.20 5.63
N ARG A 235 -15.14 -14.77 6.13
CA ARG A 235 -15.34 -15.10 7.54
C ARG A 235 -15.14 -16.59 7.77
N LEU A 236 -14.32 -16.90 8.77
CA LEU A 236 -14.01 -18.27 9.18
C LEU A 236 -15.00 -18.73 10.26
N GLU A 237 -15.38 -20.01 10.26
CA GLU A 237 -16.32 -20.60 11.23
C GLU A 237 -15.82 -20.47 12.68
N LYS A 238 -14.51 -20.66 12.89
CA LYS A 238 -13.85 -20.55 14.21
C LYS A 238 -13.65 -19.10 14.68
N GLY A 239 -14.24 -18.14 13.98
CA GLY A 239 -13.96 -16.72 14.15
C GLY A 239 -12.73 -16.29 13.36
N GLY A 240 -12.71 -15.01 12.98
CA GLY A 240 -11.68 -14.43 12.14
C GLY A 240 -12.26 -13.95 10.80
N GLU A 241 -11.72 -12.83 10.35
CA GLU A 241 -12.09 -12.17 9.10
C GLU A 241 -10.83 -11.93 8.28
N GLN A 242 -10.96 -11.97 6.96
CA GLN A 242 -9.88 -11.71 6.02
C GLN A 242 -10.46 -10.93 4.83
N GLY A 243 -10.01 -9.70 4.61
CA GLY A 243 -10.45 -8.89 3.49
C GLY A 243 -10.03 -9.53 2.16
N VAL A 244 -10.95 -9.59 1.19
CA VAL A 244 -10.73 -10.21 -0.14
C VAL A 244 -10.74 -9.15 -1.24
N ALA A 245 -11.70 -8.24 -1.20
CA ALA A 245 -11.78 -7.14 -2.16
C ALA A 245 -12.50 -5.94 -1.56
N ILE A 246 -12.23 -4.76 -2.10
CA ILE A 246 -12.88 -3.50 -1.72
C ILE A 246 -13.14 -2.64 -2.95
N ALA A 247 -14.28 -1.97 -2.97
CA ALA A 247 -14.70 -1.09 -4.04
C ALA A 247 -14.86 0.34 -3.52
N PHE A 248 -14.33 1.29 -4.28
CA PHE A 248 -14.45 2.73 -4.06
C PHE A 248 -15.01 3.41 -5.31
N GLU A 249 -15.50 4.64 -5.16
CA GLU A 249 -15.76 5.50 -6.31
C GLU A 249 -14.47 5.64 -7.14
N TYR A 250 -14.59 5.52 -8.45
CA TYR A 250 -13.49 5.86 -9.33
C TYR A 250 -13.44 7.38 -9.53
N LEU A 251 -12.23 7.91 -9.46
CA LEU A 251 -11.97 9.34 -9.60
C LEU A 251 -11.18 9.54 -10.91
N PRO A 252 -11.87 9.77 -12.04
CA PRO A 252 -11.20 9.94 -13.33
C PRO A 252 -10.33 11.18 -13.32
N GLU A 253 -9.30 11.18 -14.18
CA GLU A 253 -8.33 12.29 -14.32
C GLU A 253 -7.54 12.57 -13.03
N GLY A 254 -7.60 11.65 -12.06
CA GLY A 254 -6.82 11.72 -10.84
C GLY A 254 -5.34 11.54 -11.11
N LYS A 255 -4.52 12.38 -10.48
CA LYS A 255 -3.06 12.30 -10.53
C LYS A 255 -2.50 12.16 -9.13
N ASP A 256 -1.57 11.23 -8.92
CA ASP A 256 -0.96 11.08 -7.61
C ASP A 256 -0.13 12.31 -7.23
N GLY A 257 -0.09 12.63 -5.94
CA GLY A 257 0.50 13.84 -5.40
C GLY A 257 2.02 13.88 -5.58
N TRP A 258 2.67 12.73 -5.69
CA TRP A 258 4.09 12.65 -6.03
C TRP A 258 4.32 13.18 -7.45
N SER A 259 3.63 12.60 -8.43
CA SER A 259 3.73 13.03 -9.83
C SER A 259 3.27 14.47 -10.04
N TYR A 260 2.26 14.94 -9.30
CA TYR A 260 1.81 16.32 -9.32
C TYR A 260 2.87 17.29 -8.79
N THR A 261 3.44 17.00 -7.62
CA THR A 261 4.52 17.83 -7.03
C THR A 261 5.77 17.82 -7.91
N LEU A 262 6.12 16.67 -8.49
CA LEU A 262 7.26 16.53 -9.38
C LEU A 262 7.12 17.39 -10.64
N GLU A 263 5.93 17.52 -11.21
CA GLU A 263 5.70 18.42 -12.34
C GLU A 263 5.88 19.89 -11.98
N LEU A 264 5.34 20.33 -10.83
CA LEU A 264 5.52 21.70 -10.37
C LEU A 264 7.01 22.03 -10.17
N LEU A 265 7.76 21.13 -9.52
CA LEU A 265 9.19 21.33 -9.31
C LEU A 265 10.00 21.23 -10.59
N ARG A 266 9.66 20.34 -11.54
CA ARG A 266 10.32 20.32 -12.86
C ARG A 266 10.12 21.63 -13.62
N GLU A 267 8.94 22.22 -13.52
CA GLU A 267 8.69 23.54 -14.10
C GLU A 267 9.51 24.65 -13.44
N TRP A 268 9.71 24.58 -12.12
CA TRP A 268 10.63 25.46 -11.40
C TRP A 268 12.10 25.22 -11.79
N VAL A 269 12.54 23.96 -11.92
CA VAL A 269 13.92 23.63 -12.35
C VAL A 269 14.23 24.18 -13.74
N LYS A 270 13.26 24.16 -14.66
CA LYS A 270 13.40 24.76 -16.00
C LYS A 270 13.52 26.28 -15.94
N ASN A 271 12.82 26.94 -15.01
CA ASN A 271 12.79 28.39 -14.88
C ASN A 271 12.55 28.78 -13.41
N PRO A 272 13.61 29.01 -12.62
CA PRO A 272 13.54 29.11 -11.16
C PRO A 272 13.04 30.49 -10.71
N LEU A 273 11.79 30.79 -11.03
CA LEU A 273 11.11 32.03 -10.64
C LEU A 273 10.35 31.84 -9.32
N PRO A 274 10.29 32.88 -8.45
CA PRO A 274 9.58 32.81 -7.17
C PRO A 274 8.12 32.35 -7.32
N GLU A 275 7.40 32.84 -8.33
CA GLU A 275 6.00 32.50 -8.54
C GLU A 275 5.77 31.01 -8.85
N LYS A 276 6.75 30.31 -9.45
CA LYS A 276 6.63 28.87 -9.69
C LYS A 276 6.81 28.07 -8.40
N LEU A 277 7.68 28.55 -7.50
CA LEU A 277 7.84 27.93 -6.19
C LEU A 277 6.62 28.23 -5.29
N ASP A 278 5.98 29.39 -5.45
CA ASP A 278 4.71 29.71 -4.79
C ASP A 278 3.58 28.74 -5.13
N LEU A 279 3.57 28.17 -6.35
CA LEU A 279 2.63 27.11 -6.70
C LEU A 279 2.88 25.84 -5.86
N CYS A 280 4.13 25.46 -5.65
CA CYS A 280 4.49 24.33 -4.76
C CYS A 280 4.11 24.61 -3.31
N ARG A 281 4.39 25.82 -2.80
CA ARG A 281 4.01 26.23 -1.43
C ARG A 281 2.50 26.23 -1.24
N SER A 282 1.74 26.77 -2.21
CA SER A 282 0.28 26.79 -2.18
C SER A 282 -0.31 25.38 -2.22
N TRP A 283 0.24 24.52 -3.07
CA TRP A 283 -0.09 23.10 -3.13
C TRP A 283 0.12 22.40 -1.78
N ALA A 284 1.29 22.57 -1.18
CA ALA A 284 1.63 21.99 0.12
C ALA A 284 0.73 22.54 1.24
N GLY A 285 0.38 23.82 1.20
CA GLY A 285 -0.58 24.42 2.11
C GLY A 285 -2.00 23.82 2.01
N GLU A 286 -2.49 23.54 0.80
CA GLU A 286 -3.78 22.86 0.61
C GLU A 286 -3.72 21.43 1.13
N LEU A 287 -2.62 20.71 0.90
CA LEU A 287 -2.39 19.40 1.48
C LEU A 287 -2.45 19.43 3.02
N GLY A 288 -1.92 20.49 3.65
CA GLY A 288 -2.01 20.71 5.10
C GLY A 288 -3.46 20.85 5.59
N ARG A 289 -4.31 21.57 4.85
CA ARG A 289 -5.74 21.70 5.16
C ARG A 289 -6.51 20.39 5.01
N VAL A 290 -6.19 19.63 3.97
CA VAL A 290 -6.81 18.34 3.69
C VAL A 290 -6.45 17.34 4.78
N LEU A 291 -5.17 17.23 5.16
CA LEU A 291 -4.74 16.36 6.25
C LEU A 291 -5.40 16.76 7.57
N PHE A 292 -5.50 18.06 7.88
CA PHE A 292 -6.23 18.53 9.06
C PHE A 292 -7.68 18.03 9.06
N SER A 293 -8.38 18.12 7.93
CA SER A 293 -9.78 17.72 7.82
C SER A 293 -9.98 16.21 8.05
N VAL A 294 -9.05 15.39 7.54
CA VAL A 294 -9.00 13.94 7.79
C VAL A 294 -8.71 13.64 9.26
N HIS A 295 -7.69 14.29 9.84
CA HIS A 295 -7.32 14.11 11.24
C HIS A 295 -8.41 14.58 12.19
N LYS A 296 -9.15 15.63 11.85
CA LYS A 296 -10.31 16.06 12.61
C LYS A 296 -11.36 14.94 12.68
N ALA A 297 -11.72 14.34 11.55
CA ALA A 297 -12.67 13.23 11.51
C ALA A 297 -12.21 12.02 12.36
N LEU A 298 -10.92 11.67 12.31
CA LEU A 298 -10.34 10.60 13.14
C LEU A 298 -10.27 10.93 14.64
N SER A 299 -10.36 12.20 15.00
CA SER A 299 -10.29 12.67 16.38
C SER A 299 -11.65 12.78 17.07
N GLU A 300 -12.73 12.48 16.36
CA GLU A 300 -14.09 12.53 16.90
C GLU A 300 -14.40 11.24 17.68
N THR A 301 -15.12 11.37 18.80
CA THR A 301 -15.71 10.22 19.48
C THR A 301 -17.06 9.93 18.85
N THR A 302 -17.17 8.77 18.22
CA THR A 302 -18.29 8.36 17.36
C THR A 302 -19.05 7.15 17.90
N GLY A 303 -18.54 6.50 18.94
CA GLY A 303 -19.05 5.23 19.46
C GLY A 303 -18.40 4.01 18.78
N SER A 304 -17.52 4.22 17.81
CA SER A 304 -16.75 3.15 17.18
C SER A 304 -15.49 2.88 17.99
N GLU A 305 -15.52 1.89 18.89
CA GLU A 305 -14.42 1.54 19.82
C GLU A 305 -13.05 1.46 19.13
N ALA A 306 -12.99 0.87 17.92
CA ALA A 306 -11.75 0.72 17.17
C ALA A 306 -11.11 2.05 16.73
N PHE A 307 -11.90 3.13 16.65
CA PHE A 307 -11.50 4.45 16.15
C PHE A 307 -11.51 5.53 17.22
N ASP A 308 -12.43 5.44 18.18
CA ASP A 308 -12.63 6.45 19.21
C ASP A 308 -11.30 6.75 19.92
N PRO A 309 -10.89 8.02 20.00
CA PRO A 309 -9.63 8.38 20.62
C PRO A 309 -9.59 7.93 22.08
N GLU A 310 -8.44 7.49 22.56
CA GLU A 310 -8.24 7.02 23.94
C GLU A 310 -6.98 7.64 24.56
N PRO A 311 -6.85 7.68 25.90
CA PRO A 311 -5.64 8.16 26.54
C PRO A 311 -4.39 7.40 26.08
N LEU A 312 -3.29 8.11 25.85
CA LEU A 312 -2.00 7.50 25.61
C LEU A 312 -1.33 7.17 26.95
N ALA A 313 -0.96 5.92 27.18
CA ALA A 313 -0.31 5.53 28.43
C ALA A 313 1.20 5.86 28.41
N PRO A 314 1.81 6.29 29.55
CA PRO A 314 3.25 6.52 29.64
C PRO A 314 4.11 5.31 29.25
N GLN A 315 3.62 4.11 29.52
CA GLN A 315 4.30 2.87 29.14
C GLN A 315 4.39 2.72 27.60
N GLU A 316 3.35 3.12 26.86
CA GLU A 316 3.38 3.07 25.39
C GLU A 316 4.40 4.04 24.80
N ILE A 317 4.55 5.23 25.42
CA ILE A 317 5.58 6.20 25.04
C ILE A 317 6.96 5.59 25.27
N LYS A 318 7.18 4.96 26.44
CA LYS A 318 8.44 4.29 26.78
C LYS A 318 8.77 3.16 25.79
N ASP A 319 7.80 2.31 25.47
CA ASP A 319 7.97 1.19 24.53
C ASP A 319 8.29 1.72 23.11
N TRP A 320 7.59 2.77 22.67
CA TRP A 320 7.87 3.40 21.38
C TRP A 320 9.28 4.01 21.32
N LYS A 321 9.75 4.70 22.38
CA LYS A 321 11.13 5.22 22.45
C LYS A 321 12.16 4.10 22.36
N GLN A 322 11.94 2.99 23.06
CA GLN A 322 12.83 1.82 23.01
C GLN A 322 12.86 1.21 21.60
N ASN A 323 11.70 1.09 20.97
CA ASN A 323 11.62 0.61 19.59
C ASN A 323 12.32 1.57 18.61
N LEU A 324 12.17 2.89 18.78
CA LEU A 324 12.86 3.88 17.95
C LEU A 324 14.39 3.76 18.06
N GLN A 325 14.92 3.57 19.27
CA GLN A 325 16.34 3.30 19.50
C GLN A 325 16.80 2.00 18.83
N LYS A 326 15.99 0.93 18.92
CA LYS A 326 16.28 -0.35 18.27
C LYS A 326 16.30 -0.21 16.74
N GLU A 327 15.30 0.48 16.17
CA GLU A 327 15.23 0.75 14.73
C GLU A 327 16.46 1.54 14.25
N TRP A 328 16.97 2.48 15.06
CA TRP A 328 18.22 3.18 14.78
C TRP A 328 19.40 2.19 14.74
N GLU A 329 19.59 1.37 15.77
CA GLU A 329 20.68 0.39 15.84
C GLU A 329 20.64 -0.60 14.67
N GLU A 330 19.48 -1.13 14.33
CA GLU A 330 19.26 -2.02 13.18
C GLU A 330 19.63 -1.34 11.85
N THR A 331 19.29 -0.05 11.70
CA THR A 331 19.63 0.73 10.51
C THR A 331 21.13 0.96 10.39
N VAL A 332 21.81 1.30 11.49
CA VAL A 332 23.27 1.46 11.52
C VAL A 332 23.96 0.16 11.12
N GLN A 333 23.55 -0.98 11.70
CA GLN A 333 24.12 -2.28 11.38
C GLN A 333 23.93 -2.64 9.90
N LEU A 334 22.73 -2.43 9.36
CA LEU A 334 22.44 -2.69 7.95
C LEU A 334 23.29 -1.83 7.02
N LEU A 335 23.38 -0.52 7.27
CA LEU A 335 24.16 0.40 6.44
C LEU A 335 25.66 0.08 6.49
N ARG A 336 26.20 -0.24 7.67
CA ARG A 336 27.62 -0.66 7.82
C ARG A 336 27.91 -1.96 7.08
N PHE A 337 26.98 -2.91 7.11
CA PHE A 337 27.12 -4.15 6.36
C PHE A 337 27.07 -3.90 4.84
N ALA A 338 26.17 -3.02 4.40
CA ALA A 338 26.00 -2.68 2.98
C ALA A 338 27.10 -1.77 2.41
N GLU A 339 27.82 -1.02 3.26
CA GLU A 339 28.87 -0.05 2.90
C GLU A 339 29.92 -0.62 1.94
N THR A 340 30.23 -1.92 2.06
CA THR A 340 31.18 -2.61 1.16
C THR A 340 30.77 -2.59 -0.32
N LYS A 341 29.47 -2.44 -0.60
CA LYS A 341 28.87 -2.41 -1.94
C LYS A 341 28.59 -1.00 -2.46
N PHE A 342 28.80 0.02 -1.64
CA PHE A 342 28.49 1.41 -1.99
C PHE A 342 29.54 2.01 -2.92
N THR A 343 29.09 2.91 -3.80
CA THR A 343 29.99 3.75 -4.62
C THR A 343 30.78 4.73 -3.74
N PRO A 344 31.86 5.36 -4.26
CA PRO A 344 32.59 6.39 -3.51
C PRO A 344 31.69 7.53 -3.02
N GLU A 345 30.75 7.98 -3.85
CA GLU A 345 29.81 9.06 -3.52
C GLU A 345 28.82 8.63 -2.43
N GLU A 346 28.32 7.38 -2.49
CA GLU A 346 27.46 6.81 -1.45
C GLU A 346 28.19 6.67 -0.11
N LYS A 347 29.48 6.35 -0.12
CA LYS A 347 30.31 6.30 1.08
C LYS A 347 30.52 7.67 1.69
N GLU A 348 30.75 8.70 0.88
CA GLU A 348 30.86 10.08 1.37
C GLU A 348 29.55 10.54 2.04
N LEU A 349 28.40 10.26 1.43
CA LEU A 349 27.09 10.55 2.04
C LEU A 349 26.89 9.77 3.34
N LEU A 350 27.34 8.52 3.39
CA LEU A 350 27.26 7.69 4.59
C LEU A 350 28.16 8.23 5.72
N GLU A 351 29.36 8.69 5.40
CA GLU A 351 30.27 9.35 6.35
C GLU A 351 29.65 10.64 6.90
N GLN A 352 29.09 11.48 6.02
CA GLN A 352 28.35 12.67 6.44
C GLN A 352 27.18 12.30 7.37
N PHE A 353 26.41 11.27 7.01
CA PHE A 353 25.30 10.79 7.82
C PHE A 353 25.77 10.37 9.22
N PHE A 354 26.84 9.56 9.31
CA PHE A 354 27.38 9.12 10.59
C PHE A 354 28.05 10.23 11.41
N SER A 355 28.43 11.36 10.81
CA SER A 355 28.94 12.50 11.58
C SER A 355 27.84 13.30 12.30
N ILE A 356 26.58 13.18 11.86
CA ILE A 356 25.44 13.97 12.40
C ILE A 356 24.43 13.08 13.14
N ALA A 357 24.04 11.96 12.52
CA ALA A 357 22.92 11.12 12.96
C ALA A 357 23.03 10.56 14.39
N PRO A 358 24.21 10.11 14.89
CA PRO A 358 24.31 9.58 16.26
C PRO A 358 23.95 10.63 17.31
N ARG A 359 24.48 11.84 17.16
CA ARG A 359 24.19 12.96 18.07
C ARG A 359 22.72 13.36 17.99
N PHE A 360 22.19 13.50 16.77
CA PHE A 360 20.78 13.83 16.57
C PHE A 360 19.85 12.79 17.23
N SER A 361 20.10 11.49 17.01
CA SER A 361 19.30 10.41 17.61
C SER A 361 19.33 10.46 19.14
N GLN A 362 20.50 10.69 19.73
CA GLN A 362 20.64 10.80 21.18
C GLN A 362 19.88 12.01 21.74
N THR A 363 20.09 13.20 21.18
CA THR A 363 19.41 14.44 21.63
C THR A 363 17.91 14.33 21.47
N LEU A 364 17.43 13.80 20.34
CA LEU A 364 16.01 13.60 20.07
C LEU A 364 15.37 12.66 21.11
N LEU A 365 16.00 11.52 21.41
CA LEU A 365 15.49 10.58 22.40
C LEU A 365 15.43 11.16 23.81
N GLN A 366 16.37 12.05 24.16
CA GLN A 366 16.36 12.78 25.43
C GLN A 366 15.25 13.83 25.48
N ALA A 367 15.03 14.55 24.37
CA ALA A 367 14.02 15.59 24.26
C ALA A 367 12.58 15.07 24.35
N ILE A 368 12.33 13.79 24.03
CA ILE A 368 11.00 13.19 24.14
C ILE A 368 10.59 13.01 25.62
N PRO A 369 9.56 13.72 26.13
CA PRO A 369 9.05 13.51 27.48
C PRO A 369 8.32 12.16 27.62
N GLN A 370 8.35 11.55 28.80
CA GLN A 370 7.67 10.26 29.07
C GLN A 370 6.19 10.40 29.40
N ASP A 371 5.72 11.60 29.73
CA ASP A 371 4.41 11.90 30.29
C ASP A 371 3.61 12.89 29.42
N TRP A 372 3.90 12.91 28.11
CA TRP A 372 3.24 13.85 27.21
C TRP A 372 1.74 13.59 27.13
N GLN A 373 0.96 14.68 27.08
CA GLN A 373 -0.49 14.63 27.17
C GLN A 373 -1.13 14.77 25.78
N CYS A 374 -1.54 13.65 25.19
CA CYS A 374 -2.47 13.62 24.06
C CYS A 374 -3.28 12.31 24.05
N ARG A 375 -4.36 12.28 23.26
CA ARG A 375 -5.07 11.03 22.96
C ARG A 375 -4.43 10.35 21.74
N LYS A 376 -4.45 9.02 21.72
CA LYS A 376 -4.14 8.23 20.53
C LYS A 376 -5.43 7.83 19.82
N CYS A 377 -5.39 7.74 18.50
CA CYS A 377 -6.51 7.31 17.66
C CYS A 377 -6.00 6.53 16.45
N ARG A 378 -6.88 6.04 15.59
CA ARG A 378 -6.47 5.44 14.32
C ARG A 378 -5.89 6.51 13.40
N PHE A 379 -4.87 6.13 12.63
CA PHE A 379 -4.12 7.01 11.74
C PHE A 379 -3.73 6.23 10.48
N HIS A 380 -3.37 6.92 9.40
CA HIS A 380 -3.07 6.30 8.11
C HIS A 380 -1.84 5.38 8.20
N GLY A 381 -0.77 5.87 8.83
CA GLY A 381 0.40 5.09 9.24
C GLY A 381 1.47 4.87 8.18
N ASP A 382 1.13 4.98 6.90
CA ASP A 382 2.10 5.07 5.80
C ASP A 382 1.81 6.22 4.82
N LEU A 383 1.48 7.41 5.34
CA LEU A 383 1.08 8.53 4.50
C LEU A 383 2.29 9.19 3.80
N HIS A 384 2.23 9.32 2.48
CA HIS A 384 3.22 10.03 1.65
C HIS A 384 2.55 10.66 0.41
N LEU A 385 3.25 11.45 -0.40
CA LEU A 385 2.64 12.16 -1.53
C LEU A 385 1.99 11.23 -2.58
N GLY A 386 2.43 9.99 -2.69
CA GLY A 386 1.83 8.99 -3.59
C GLY A 386 0.46 8.48 -3.13
N GLN A 387 0.12 8.68 -1.86
CA GLN A 387 -1.17 8.35 -1.24
C GLN A 387 -2.20 9.49 -1.41
N ILE A 388 -1.81 10.60 -2.03
CA ILE A 388 -2.67 11.75 -2.27
C ILE A 388 -3.11 11.72 -3.72
N LEU A 389 -4.41 11.76 -3.98
CA LEU A 389 -4.95 11.90 -5.33
C LEU A 389 -5.41 13.34 -5.56
N VAL A 390 -4.84 13.98 -6.57
CA VAL A 390 -5.23 15.30 -7.06
C VAL A 390 -6.26 15.13 -8.16
N THR A 391 -7.44 15.71 -7.99
CA THR A 391 -8.53 15.62 -8.97
C THR A 391 -9.17 17.00 -9.17
N PRO A 392 -9.92 17.22 -10.27
CA PRO A 392 -10.73 18.43 -10.43
C PRO A 392 -11.78 18.64 -9.31
N ARG A 393 -12.16 17.56 -8.61
CA ARG A 393 -13.11 17.57 -7.48
C ARG A 393 -12.41 17.73 -6.11
N GLY A 394 -11.15 18.13 -6.10
CA GLY A 394 -10.33 18.27 -4.90
C GLY A 394 -9.52 17.03 -4.56
N LEU A 395 -8.86 17.05 -3.40
CA LEU A 395 -7.89 16.03 -3.01
C LEU A 395 -8.56 14.86 -2.29
N ARG A 396 -7.99 13.67 -2.45
CA ARG A 396 -8.33 12.48 -1.68
C ARG A 396 -7.09 11.84 -1.08
N VAL A 397 -7.24 11.29 0.13
CA VAL A 397 -6.28 10.41 0.77
C VAL A 397 -6.71 8.97 0.47
N LEU A 398 -5.79 8.20 -0.11
CA LEU A 398 -5.99 6.82 -0.56
C LEU A 398 -5.26 5.82 0.34
N ASP A 399 -5.45 4.53 0.06
CA ASP A 399 -4.64 3.40 0.55
C ASP A 399 -4.32 3.42 2.07
N TRP A 400 -5.41 3.21 2.81
CA TRP A 400 -5.46 3.12 4.26
C TRP A 400 -5.00 1.76 4.80
N GLU A 401 -4.18 1.01 4.06
CA GLU A 401 -3.69 -0.30 4.49
C GLU A 401 -2.65 -0.20 5.62
N GLY A 402 -1.91 0.91 5.72
CA GLY A 402 -0.78 1.10 6.63
C GLY A 402 0.52 0.50 6.08
N GLU A 403 1.61 0.50 6.88
CA GLU A 403 2.94 0.06 6.43
C GLU A 403 2.96 -1.42 5.98
N PRO A 404 3.19 -1.74 4.69
CA PRO A 404 2.98 -3.08 4.14
C PRO A 404 3.76 -4.22 4.80
N ASP A 405 4.94 -3.90 5.37
CA ASP A 405 5.81 -4.89 6.01
C ASP A 405 5.35 -5.25 7.43
N ARG A 406 4.31 -4.58 7.97
CA ARG A 406 3.80 -4.82 9.32
C ARG A 406 2.57 -5.73 9.31
N PRO A 407 2.45 -6.64 10.31
CA PRO A 407 1.23 -7.43 10.50
C PRO A 407 -0.01 -6.54 10.68
N ILE A 408 -1.19 -7.02 10.24
CA ILE A 408 -2.48 -6.33 10.44
C ILE A 408 -2.67 -5.83 11.89
N ALA A 409 -2.31 -6.64 12.89
CA ALA A 409 -2.47 -6.26 14.29
C ALA A 409 -1.68 -5.00 14.68
N GLU A 410 -0.52 -4.75 14.06
CA GLU A 410 0.26 -3.53 14.25
C GLU A 410 -0.32 -2.36 13.45
N ARG A 411 -0.72 -2.60 12.19
CA ARG A 411 -1.31 -1.58 11.31
C ARG A 411 -2.64 -1.03 11.85
N ARG A 412 -3.35 -1.80 12.68
CA ARG A 412 -4.59 -1.40 13.35
C ARG A 412 -4.39 -0.67 14.69
N ARG A 413 -3.16 -0.57 15.21
CA ARG A 413 -2.92 0.09 16.51
C ARG A 413 -3.28 1.58 16.41
N LYS A 414 -3.81 2.12 17.51
CA LYS A 414 -3.98 3.56 17.68
C LYS A 414 -2.63 4.20 18.02
N GLY A 415 -2.42 5.44 17.57
CA GLY A 415 -1.17 6.16 17.75
C GLY A 415 -1.34 7.67 17.68
N CYS A 416 -0.21 8.37 17.63
CA CYS A 416 -0.17 9.83 17.53
C CYS A 416 -0.28 10.26 16.06
N LEU A 417 -1.22 11.17 15.76
CA LEU A 417 -1.46 11.68 14.41
C LEU A 417 -0.28 12.47 13.82
N VAL A 418 0.69 12.89 14.65
CA VAL A 418 1.93 13.52 14.17
C VAL A 418 2.72 12.59 13.22
N LYS A 419 2.53 11.27 13.33
CA LYS A 419 3.17 10.31 12.43
C LYS A 419 2.78 10.52 10.96
N ASP A 420 1.51 10.79 10.67
CA ASP A 420 1.04 11.03 9.29
C ASP A 420 1.57 12.37 8.75
N VAL A 421 1.67 13.39 9.62
CA VAL A 421 2.27 14.69 9.29
C VAL A 421 3.74 14.53 8.91
N ALA A 422 4.48 13.75 9.69
CA ALA A 422 5.88 13.45 9.45
C ALA A 422 6.10 12.69 8.13
N GLY A 423 5.20 11.74 7.80
CA GLY A 423 5.26 11.00 6.55
C GLY A 423 5.16 11.90 5.31
N LEU A 424 4.20 12.83 5.28
CA LEU A 424 4.10 13.81 4.19
C LEU A 424 5.30 14.76 4.15
N LEU A 425 5.75 15.25 5.32
CA LEU A 425 6.91 16.15 5.39
C LEU A 425 8.16 15.48 4.80
N ARG A 426 8.45 14.24 5.23
CA ARG A 426 9.55 13.43 4.68
C ARG A 426 9.41 13.19 3.17
N SER A 427 8.18 13.03 2.68
CA SER A 427 7.94 12.84 1.26
C SER A 427 8.38 14.03 0.41
N PHE A 428 8.35 15.27 0.91
CA PHE A 428 8.91 16.43 0.21
C PHE A 428 10.44 16.37 0.10
N PHE A 429 11.13 16.01 1.19
CA PHE A 429 12.59 15.83 1.18
C PHE A 429 13.03 14.71 0.23
N TYR A 430 12.32 13.58 0.27
CA TYR A 430 12.60 12.45 -0.60
C TYR A 430 12.37 12.80 -2.08
N LEU A 431 11.27 13.49 -2.39
CA LEU A 431 10.97 13.94 -3.76
C LEU A 431 12.01 14.94 -4.27
N ALA A 432 12.42 15.91 -3.45
CA ALA A 432 13.46 16.87 -3.81
C ALA A 432 14.80 16.17 -4.11
N SER A 433 15.18 15.20 -3.27
CA SER A 433 16.41 14.44 -3.47
C SER A 433 16.34 13.55 -4.73
N PHE A 434 15.18 12.93 -4.99
CA PHE A 434 14.93 12.18 -6.22
C PHE A 434 15.09 13.07 -7.46
N LEU A 435 14.52 14.28 -7.45
CA LEU A 435 14.63 15.19 -8.59
C LEU A 435 16.08 15.65 -8.81
N ALA A 436 16.82 15.95 -7.74
CA ALA A 436 18.23 16.30 -7.82
C ALA A 436 19.09 15.14 -8.37
N TYR A 437 18.76 13.90 -8.00
CA TYR A 437 19.38 12.70 -8.57
C TYR A 437 19.10 12.57 -10.07
N GLU A 438 17.82 12.71 -10.47
CA GLU A 438 17.38 12.54 -11.86
C GLU A 438 18.03 13.59 -12.78
N GLU A 439 18.21 14.81 -12.27
CA GLU A 439 18.69 15.98 -12.99
C GLU A 439 20.15 16.32 -12.63
N GLN A 440 20.93 15.35 -12.16
CA GLN A 440 22.30 15.54 -11.63
C GLN A 440 23.31 16.19 -12.60
N ASN A 441 23.00 16.23 -13.89
CA ASN A 441 23.81 16.90 -14.91
C ASN A 441 23.65 18.43 -14.88
N LYS A 442 22.66 18.97 -14.16
CA LYS A 442 22.43 20.42 -14.02
C LYS A 442 23.26 20.98 -12.87
N VAL A 443 24.25 21.79 -13.22
CA VAL A 443 25.16 22.45 -12.26
C VAL A 443 24.37 23.31 -11.26
N GLY A 444 24.68 23.18 -9.96
CA GLY A 444 24.11 24.00 -8.90
C GLY A 444 22.67 23.63 -8.51
N LEU A 445 22.08 22.59 -9.11
CA LEU A 445 20.70 22.21 -8.83
C LEU A 445 20.56 21.57 -7.44
N SER A 446 21.52 20.72 -7.05
CA SER A 446 21.49 20.02 -5.76
C SER A 446 21.46 20.99 -4.59
N GLU A 447 22.29 22.04 -4.63
CA GLU A 447 22.36 23.08 -3.61
C GLU A 447 21.04 23.83 -3.48
N LYS A 448 20.43 24.21 -4.61
CA LYS A 448 19.12 24.89 -4.59
C LYS A 448 18.00 23.97 -4.13
N MET A 449 18.02 22.69 -4.52
CA MET A 449 17.02 21.70 -4.13
C MET A 449 17.07 21.35 -2.65
N ALA A 450 18.19 21.62 -1.95
CA ALA A 450 18.33 21.35 -0.53
C ALA A 450 17.44 22.24 0.35
N GLU A 451 17.13 23.47 -0.09
CA GLU A 451 16.35 24.46 0.67
C GLU A 451 14.83 24.31 0.45
N ILE A 452 14.44 23.95 -0.78
CA ILE A 452 13.04 23.82 -1.22
C ILE A 452 12.15 22.96 -0.29
N PRO A 453 12.55 21.74 0.13
CA PRO A 453 11.67 20.93 0.97
C PRO A 453 11.43 21.57 2.35
N GLY A 454 12.36 22.41 2.83
CA GLY A 454 12.16 23.25 4.01
C GLY A 454 11.02 24.24 3.79
N GLU A 455 11.14 25.10 2.78
CA GLU A 455 10.14 26.13 2.47
C GLU A 455 8.74 25.55 2.17
N VAL A 456 8.69 24.47 1.37
CA VAL A 456 7.44 23.78 1.01
C VAL A 456 6.84 23.10 2.23
N GLY A 457 7.68 22.48 3.07
CA GLY A 457 7.28 21.88 4.33
C GLY A 457 6.70 22.89 5.32
N GLU A 458 7.28 24.08 5.43
CA GLU A 458 6.76 25.16 6.27
C GLU A 458 5.36 25.60 5.83
N ALA A 459 5.14 25.76 4.51
CA ALA A 459 3.82 26.09 3.98
C ALA A 459 2.76 25.00 4.31
N PHE A 460 3.14 23.72 4.21
CA PHE A 460 2.30 22.59 4.63
C PHE A 460 1.97 22.63 6.12
N LEU A 461 2.99 22.72 6.97
CA LEU A 461 2.84 22.70 8.42
C LEU A 461 2.05 23.91 8.92
N ALA A 462 2.28 25.11 8.36
CA ALA A 462 1.56 26.32 8.74
C ALA A 462 0.04 26.17 8.55
N ARG A 463 -0.39 25.61 7.42
CA ARG A 463 -1.82 25.40 7.13
C ARG A 463 -2.42 24.24 7.92
N TYR A 464 -1.65 23.19 8.18
CA TYR A 464 -2.09 22.09 9.04
C TYR A 464 -2.30 22.54 10.50
N TRP A 465 -1.30 23.22 11.10
CA TRP A 465 -1.32 23.59 12.51
C TRP A 465 -2.26 24.74 12.88
N GLU A 466 -2.73 25.53 11.89
CA GLU A 466 -3.70 26.62 12.09
C GLU A 466 -4.89 26.19 12.96
N LYS A 467 -5.40 24.96 12.74
CA LYS A 467 -6.53 24.41 13.48
C LYS A 467 -6.24 23.08 14.17
N ALA A 468 -5.21 22.34 13.75
CA ALA A 468 -4.88 21.03 14.31
C ALA A 468 -4.48 21.10 15.80
N SER A 469 -3.97 22.25 16.24
CA SER A 469 -3.62 22.53 17.65
C SER A 469 -4.76 22.34 18.65
N LEU A 470 -6.01 22.37 18.17
CA LEU A 470 -7.22 22.23 18.98
C LEU A 470 -7.68 20.77 19.13
N LEU A 471 -7.14 19.84 18.34
CA LEU A 471 -7.55 18.44 18.38
C LEU A 471 -7.00 17.75 19.64
N PRO A 472 -7.80 16.90 20.32
CA PRO A 472 -7.37 16.23 21.56
C PRO A 472 -6.30 15.13 21.31
N THR A 473 -6.15 14.73 20.05
CA THR A 473 -5.22 13.70 19.56
C THR A 473 -3.86 14.25 19.15
N LEU A 474 -3.68 15.57 19.26
CA LEU A 474 -2.44 16.26 18.92
C LEU A 474 -1.93 17.08 20.11
N PRO A 475 -0.61 17.24 20.25
CA PRO A 475 -0.06 18.06 21.33
C PRO A 475 -0.53 19.52 21.21
N ARG A 476 -0.86 20.13 22.34
CA ARG A 476 -1.17 21.58 22.40
C ARG A 476 0.07 22.47 22.46
N ASP A 477 1.11 21.96 23.10
CA ASP A 477 2.38 22.64 23.27
C ASP A 477 3.21 22.59 21.98
N THR A 478 3.76 23.73 21.57
CA THR A 478 4.49 23.88 20.32
C THR A 478 5.86 23.21 20.36
N GLU A 479 6.55 23.26 21.50
CA GLU A 479 7.86 22.62 21.67
C GLU A 479 7.72 21.09 21.53
N LEU A 480 6.75 20.51 22.23
CA LEU A 480 6.40 19.10 22.13
C LEU A 480 6.01 18.72 20.69
N ARG A 481 5.20 19.53 19.99
CA ARG A 481 4.89 19.25 18.56
C ARG A 481 6.15 19.12 17.72
N ASN A 482 7.09 20.03 17.89
CA ASN A 482 8.33 20.04 17.12
C ASN A 482 9.20 18.82 17.45
N VAL A 483 9.33 18.45 18.73
CA VAL A 483 10.04 17.24 19.16
C VAL A 483 9.39 15.98 18.58
N LEU A 484 8.05 15.87 18.63
CA LEU A 484 7.35 14.69 18.08
C LEU A 484 7.44 14.62 16.56
N LEU A 485 7.30 15.75 15.87
CA LEU A 485 7.49 15.82 14.43
C LEU A 485 8.91 15.38 14.07
N GLY A 486 9.90 15.87 14.81
CA GLY A 486 11.30 15.46 14.75
C GLY A 486 11.47 13.95 14.85
N ALA A 487 10.85 13.35 15.87
CA ALA A 487 10.95 11.93 16.17
C ALA A 487 10.27 11.03 15.13
N PHE A 488 9.07 11.38 14.68
CA PHE A 488 8.38 10.61 13.66
C PHE A 488 9.01 10.76 12.27
N CYS A 489 9.56 11.94 11.93
CA CYS A 489 10.35 12.12 10.73
C CYS A 489 11.63 11.27 10.77
N TRP A 490 12.28 11.21 11.94
CA TRP A 490 13.43 10.33 12.14
C TRP A 490 13.06 8.85 11.98
N GLN A 491 11.97 8.42 12.60
CA GLN A 491 11.48 7.04 12.45
C GLN A 491 11.21 6.69 10.97
N LYS A 492 10.55 7.59 10.23
CA LYS A 492 10.28 7.40 8.80
C LYS A 492 11.58 7.39 7.96
N ALA A 493 12.53 8.27 8.26
CA ALA A 493 13.85 8.28 7.63
C ALA A 493 14.60 6.95 7.81
N LEU A 494 14.59 6.38 9.01
CA LEU A 494 15.21 5.09 9.28
C LEU A 494 14.52 3.96 8.50
N TYR A 495 13.19 3.98 8.43
CA TYR A 495 12.43 3.04 7.58
C TYR A 495 12.83 3.15 6.10
N GLU A 496 12.89 4.36 5.55
CA GLU A 496 13.28 4.62 4.16
C GLU A 496 14.69 4.07 3.87
N LEU A 497 15.67 4.35 4.73
CA LEU A 497 17.04 3.83 4.59
C LEU A 497 17.08 2.30 4.56
N ARG A 498 16.36 1.64 5.48
CA ARG A 498 16.27 0.17 5.49
C ARG A 498 15.57 -0.36 4.24
N TYR A 499 14.48 0.28 3.83
CA TYR A 499 13.70 -0.13 2.68
C TYR A 499 14.51 -0.05 1.38
N GLU A 500 15.15 1.09 1.09
CA GLU A 500 15.96 1.25 -0.12
C GLU A 500 17.16 0.30 -0.10
N CYS A 501 17.83 0.14 1.05
CA CYS A 501 18.97 -0.77 1.17
C CYS A 501 18.60 -2.23 0.86
N ASN A 502 17.39 -2.67 1.23
CA ASN A 502 16.94 -4.06 1.04
C ASN A 502 16.28 -4.31 -0.33
N HIS A 503 15.56 -3.33 -0.89
CA HIS A 503 14.71 -3.54 -2.06
C HIS A 503 15.18 -2.81 -3.31
N ARG A 504 15.88 -1.68 -3.17
CA ARG A 504 16.38 -0.86 -4.29
C ARG A 504 17.75 -0.28 -3.96
N PRO A 505 18.81 -1.12 -3.84
CA PRO A 505 20.11 -0.64 -3.39
C PRO A 505 20.67 0.55 -4.20
N SER A 506 20.34 0.64 -5.50
CA SER A 506 20.75 1.77 -6.37
C SER A 506 20.09 3.12 -6.03
N TRP A 507 19.09 3.13 -5.14
CA TRP A 507 18.38 4.32 -4.68
C TRP A 507 18.86 4.77 -3.29
N ILE A 508 19.82 4.06 -2.66
CA ILE A 508 20.30 4.41 -1.31
C ILE A 508 20.86 5.82 -1.22
N ARG A 509 21.53 6.32 -2.29
CA ARG A 509 22.01 7.71 -2.34
C ARG A 509 20.89 8.74 -2.23
N ILE A 510 19.70 8.46 -2.78
CA ILE A 510 18.52 9.35 -2.68
C ILE A 510 18.06 9.40 -1.21
N ALA A 511 17.94 8.24 -0.57
CA ALA A 511 17.54 8.17 0.83
C ALA A 511 18.54 8.88 1.75
N LEU A 512 19.84 8.59 1.64
CA LEU A 512 20.89 9.23 2.45
C LEU A 512 20.88 10.76 2.27
N GLN A 513 20.83 11.25 1.03
CA GLN A 513 20.79 12.68 0.74
C GLN A 513 19.53 13.34 1.31
N SER A 514 18.36 12.71 1.14
CA SER A 514 17.09 13.17 1.69
C SER A 514 17.11 13.29 3.22
N VAL A 515 17.76 12.34 3.91
CA VAL A 515 17.92 12.38 5.37
C VAL A 515 18.90 13.47 5.78
N LEU A 516 20.02 13.62 5.08
CA LEU A 516 20.98 14.69 5.36
C LEU A 516 20.38 16.09 5.19
N TRP A 517 19.58 16.33 4.16
CA TRP A 517 18.87 17.59 3.98
C TRP A 517 17.87 17.85 5.09
N TYR A 518 17.14 16.82 5.53
CA TYR A 518 16.25 16.94 6.68
C TYR A 518 16.99 17.27 7.97
N LEU A 519 18.13 16.60 8.25
CA LEU A 519 18.95 16.86 9.45
C LEU A 519 19.54 18.27 9.47
N LYS A 520 19.70 18.92 8.31
CA LYS A 520 20.19 20.30 8.17
C LYS A 520 19.05 21.33 8.05
N SER A 521 17.79 20.89 8.09
CA SER A 521 16.60 21.73 7.89
C SER A 521 16.18 22.47 9.17
N PRO A 522 15.36 23.55 9.07
CA PRO A 522 14.86 24.28 10.23
C PRO A 522 14.01 23.43 11.18
N PHE A 523 13.46 22.30 10.72
CA PHE A 523 12.62 21.40 11.52
C PHE A 523 13.39 20.62 12.60
N VAL A 524 14.72 20.65 12.54
CA VAL A 524 15.63 19.96 13.47
C VAL A 524 16.26 20.94 14.48
N SER A 525 15.81 22.20 14.49
CA SER A 525 16.39 23.28 15.31
C SER A 525 16.42 23.02 16.83
N PHE A 526 15.56 22.16 17.37
CA PHE A 526 15.59 21.74 18.78
C PHE A 526 16.84 20.93 19.17
N THR A 527 17.66 20.50 18.20
CA THR A 527 18.96 19.85 18.48
C THR A 527 20.17 20.77 18.33
N ASN A 528 19.97 22.03 17.92
CA ASN A 528 21.06 22.97 17.63
C ASN A 528 21.51 23.79 18.85
N GLU A 529 20.85 23.63 20.01
CA GLU A 529 21.33 24.17 21.29
C GLU A 529 22.14 23.11 22.05
N GLN A 530 23.45 23.06 21.77
CA GLN A 530 24.58 23.03 22.73
C GLN A 530 25.90 22.67 22.04
#